data_AF-A0A952FEF1-F1
#
_entry.id   AF-A0A952FEF1-F1
#
_cell.length_a   1.000
_cell.length_b   1.000
_cell.length_c   1.000
_cell.angle_alpha   90.00
_cell.angle_beta   90.00
_cell.angle_gamma   90.00
#
_symmetry.space_group_name_H-M   'P 1'
#
loop_
_entity.id
_entity.type
_entity.pdbx_description
1 polymer ?
#
loop_
_entity_poly.entity_id
_entity_poly.type
_entity_poly.pdbx_seq_one_letter_code
_entity_poly.pdbx_strand_id
1 'polypeptide(L)'
;MLNIFTLANGRLFQEEIESLEELSKFQPIWVDLESPTLEEKRWIKQYYGLSIPEDAMDEDIEESARFYEEDNGELHIRSDFLIADDAEPRTVRVAFILNLVNDDLKSKGVLFSIHDEDVPVFRLLRMRARRAPGLIEDAKEVLLKLFDADAEYSADTLEGIYVELEKVSAQVLSGDVTDALAGEVLGAIARHEDLNGRIRRNMMDTRRAVSFMMRSKMLNAEQFEEARQILRDIESLDNHTAFLF
;
A
#
# COMPACT_ATOMS: atom_id res chain seq x y z
N MET A 1 16.31 -2.51 -6.11
CA MET A 1 15.72 -2.82 -7.42
C MET A 1 14.81 -1.68 -7.82
N LEU A 2 15.14 -1.06 -8.94
CA LEU A 2 14.40 0.03 -9.55
C LEU A 2 13.47 -0.50 -10.64
N ASN A 3 12.16 -0.37 -10.45
CA ASN A 3 11.13 -0.75 -11.41
C ASN A 3 10.50 0.51 -12.01
N ILE A 4 10.47 0.63 -13.34
CA ILE A 4 9.97 1.81 -14.05
C ILE A 4 8.73 1.43 -14.84
N PHE A 5 7.64 2.19 -14.69
CA PHE A 5 6.38 1.89 -15.33
C PHE A 5 5.86 3.03 -16.20
N THR A 6 5.60 2.72 -17.47
CA THR A 6 5.01 3.62 -18.46
C THR A 6 3.58 3.19 -18.80
N LEU A 7 2.81 4.12 -19.37
CA LEU A 7 1.50 3.80 -19.96
C LEU A 7 1.61 3.65 -21.47
N ALA A 8 1.18 2.50 -21.98
CA ALA A 8 0.99 2.28 -23.41
C ALA A 8 -0.37 1.65 -23.70
N ASN A 9 -1.18 2.30 -24.55
CA ASN A 9 -2.53 1.84 -24.91
C ASN A 9 -3.42 1.56 -23.67
N GLY A 10 -3.36 2.44 -22.67
CA GLY A 10 -4.12 2.33 -21.41
C GLY A 10 -3.67 1.19 -20.48
N ARG A 11 -2.51 0.60 -20.71
CA ARG A 11 -1.96 -0.47 -19.87
C ARG A 11 -0.63 -0.04 -19.27
N LEU A 12 -0.37 -0.54 -18.07
CA LEU A 12 0.91 -0.36 -17.39
C LEU A 12 1.95 -1.35 -17.94
N PHE A 13 3.08 -0.85 -18.41
CA PHE A 13 4.22 -1.64 -18.88
C PHE A 13 5.43 -1.37 -18.00
N GLN A 14 6.13 -2.44 -17.63
CA GLN A 14 7.41 -2.34 -16.93
C GLN A 14 8.52 -2.19 -17.98
N GLU A 15 9.34 -1.17 -17.82
CA GLU A 15 10.54 -0.94 -18.63
C GLU A 15 11.75 -1.54 -17.90
N GLU A 16 12.60 -2.24 -18.63
CA GLU A 16 13.89 -2.71 -18.14
C GLU A 16 14.92 -1.58 -18.35
N ILE A 17 15.57 -1.16 -17.26
CA ILE A 17 16.53 -0.06 -17.28
C ILE A 17 17.86 -0.54 -16.69
N GLU A 18 18.92 -0.48 -17.49
CA GLU A 18 20.27 -0.85 -17.09
C GLU A 18 21.17 0.39 -16.87
N SER A 19 20.69 1.59 -17.22
CA SER A 19 21.47 2.82 -17.13
C SER A 19 20.63 4.09 -16.94
N LEU A 20 21.26 5.15 -16.44
CA LEU A 20 20.67 6.49 -16.36
C LEU A 20 20.26 7.05 -17.73
N GLU A 21 21.00 6.70 -18.78
CA GLU A 21 20.73 7.12 -20.14
C GLU A 21 19.46 6.47 -20.70
N GLU A 22 19.16 5.22 -20.31
CA GLU A 22 17.90 4.57 -20.63
C GLU A 22 16.72 5.16 -19.87
N LEU A 23 16.90 5.46 -18.57
CA LEU A 23 15.89 6.17 -17.77
C LEU A 23 15.44 7.47 -18.46
N SER A 24 16.38 8.15 -19.12
CA SER A 24 16.10 9.41 -19.83
C SER A 24 15.20 9.31 -21.05
N LYS A 25 15.00 8.08 -21.58
CA LYS A 25 14.21 7.82 -22.77
C LYS A 25 12.72 7.64 -22.47
N PHE A 26 12.37 7.45 -21.19
CA PHE A 26 11.01 7.16 -20.77
C PHE A 26 10.41 8.30 -19.95
N GLN A 27 9.09 8.45 -20.08
CA GLN A 27 8.28 9.29 -19.19
C GLN A 27 7.35 8.37 -18.41
N PRO A 28 7.81 7.78 -17.29
CA PRO A 28 6.99 6.89 -16.49
C PRO A 28 5.88 7.65 -15.79
N ILE A 29 4.86 6.93 -15.35
CA ILE A 29 3.85 7.43 -14.40
C ILE A 29 4.11 6.91 -12.99
N TRP A 30 4.91 5.85 -12.86
CA TRP A 30 5.23 5.22 -11.60
C TRP A 30 6.65 4.66 -11.62
N VAL A 31 7.41 4.98 -10.59
CA VAL A 31 8.74 4.49 -10.31
C VAL A 31 8.70 3.81 -8.94
N ASP A 32 8.97 2.53 -8.91
CA ASP A 32 8.96 1.74 -7.69
C ASP A 32 10.38 1.32 -7.30
N LEU A 33 10.76 1.67 -6.08
CA LEU A 33 12.06 1.41 -5.49
C LEU A 33 11.91 0.37 -4.38
N GLU A 34 12.23 -0.88 -4.69
CA GLU A 34 12.26 -2.00 -3.75
C GLU A 34 13.69 -2.21 -3.25
N SER A 35 13.94 -2.01 -1.96
CA SER A 35 15.28 -2.04 -1.33
C SER A 35 16.35 -1.33 -2.20
N PRO A 36 16.15 -0.05 -2.58
CA PRO A 36 16.98 0.60 -3.59
C PRO A 36 18.43 0.77 -3.13
N THR A 37 19.35 0.45 -4.03
CA THR A 37 20.79 0.67 -3.83
C THR A 37 21.11 2.17 -3.80
N LEU A 38 22.28 2.53 -3.24
CA LEU A 38 22.75 3.91 -3.27
C LEU A 38 22.92 4.47 -4.69
N GLU A 39 23.20 3.60 -5.67
CA GLU A 39 23.30 3.98 -7.07
C GLU A 39 21.94 4.32 -7.67
N GLU A 40 20.94 3.46 -7.45
CA GLU A 40 19.55 3.71 -7.88
C GLU A 40 19.00 5.01 -7.25
N LYS A 41 19.22 5.23 -5.95
CA LYS A 41 18.84 6.50 -5.28
C LYS A 41 19.53 7.72 -5.91
N ARG A 42 20.80 7.60 -6.32
CA ARG A 42 21.52 8.68 -7.02
C ARG A 42 20.93 8.94 -8.40
N TRP A 43 20.53 7.91 -9.14
CA TRP A 43 19.88 8.08 -10.44
C TRP A 43 18.57 8.87 -10.30
N ILE A 44 17.75 8.55 -9.30
CA ILE A 44 16.52 9.30 -9.03
C ILE A 44 16.81 10.76 -8.74
N LYS A 45 17.77 11.04 -7.86
CA LYS A 45 18.16 12.41 -7.51
C LYS A 45 18.71 13.19 -8.71
N GLN A 46 19.57 12.57 -9.53
CA GLN A 46 20.19 13.23 -10.68
C GLN A 46 19.20 13.48 -11.81
N TYR A 47 18.31 12.53 -12.09
CA TYR A 47 17.41 12.62 -13.23
C TYR A 47 16.11 13.37 -12.91
N TYR A 48 15.47 13.03 -11.79
CA TYR A 48 14.18 13.60 -11.41
C TYR A 48 14.29 14.85 -10.53
N GLY A 49 15.45 15.08 -9.92
CA GLY A 49 15.63 16.14 -8.91
C GLY A 49 14.99 15.79 -7.56
N LEU A 50 14.45 14.58 -7.42
CA LEU A 50 13.74 14.12 -6.22
C LEU A 50 14.74 13.59 -5.18
N SER A 51 14.58 14.04 -3.94
CA SER A 51 15.37 13.54 -2.81
C SER A 51 14.48 12.65 -1.94
N ILE A 52 14.88 11.39 -1.78
CA ILE A 52 14.20 10.47 -0.87
C ILE A 52 14.65 10.82 0.56
N PRO A 53 13.73 11.16 1.49
CA PRO A 53 14.09 11.44 2.87
C PRO A 53 14.80 10.27 3.54
N GLU A 54 15.77 10.54 4.41
CA GLU A 54 16.51 9.49 5.12
C GLU A 54 15.61 8.74 6.11
N ASP A 55 14.61 9.44 6.66
CA ASP A 55 13.59 8.96 7.58
C ASP A 55 12.36 8.36 6.87
N ALA A 56 12.41 8.16 5.54
CA ALA A 56 11.24 7.71 4.78
C ALA A 56 10.63 6.40 5.32
N MET A 57 11.47 5.52 5.89
CA MET A 57 11.10 4.24 6.46
C MET A 57 10.94 4.26 7.99
N ASP A 58 11.02 5.43 8.64
CA ASP A 58 10.89 5.55 10.10
C ASP A 58 9.49 5.13 10.57
N GLU A 59 9.40 4.52 11.75
CA GLU A 59 8.16 3.95 12.29
C GLU A 59 7.22 5.01 12.91
N ASP A 60 7.43 6.30 12.63
CA ASP A 60 6.61 7.39 13.14
C ASP A 60 5.12 7.19 12.81
N ILE A 61 4.26 7.54 13.78
CA ILE A 61 2.82 7.30 13.74
C ILE A 61 2.04 8.63 13.59
N GLU A 62 2.71 9.74 13.90
CA GLU A 62 2.17 11.09 13.84
C GLU A 62 1.70 11.45 12.42
N GLU A 63 0.54 12.13 12.32
CA GLU A 63 -0.01 12.51 11.01
C GLU A 63 0.95 13.39 10.22
N SER A 64 1.62 14.32 10.90
CA SER A 64 2.56 15.25 10.29
C SER A 64 3.85 14.59 9.78
N ALA A 65 4.21 13.41 10.31
CA ALA A 65 5.36 12.64 9.82
C ALA A 65 4.97 11.72 8.66
N ARG A 66 3.68 11.38 8.53
CA ARG A 66 3.19 10.44 7.52
C ARG A 66 2.57 11.11 6.30
N PHE A 67 1.88 12.24 6.47
CA PHE A 67 1.11 12.87 5.41
C PHE A 67 1.37 14.38 5.40
N TYR A 68 2.20 14.84 4.47
CA TYR A 68 2.58 16.24 4.41
C TYR A 68 2.90 16.68 2.97
N GLU A 69 2.91 17.99 2.78
CA GLU A 69 3.36 18.65 1.55
C GLU A 69 4.64 19.43 1.89
N GLU A 70 5.69 19.25 1.10
CA GLU A 70 6.94 20.01 1.24
C GLU A 70 6.85 21.38 0.58
N ASP A 71 7.80 22.28 0.91
CA ASP A 71 7.84 23.65 0.36
C ASP A 71 7.95 23.68 -1.17
N ASN A 72 8.47 22.61 -1.78
CA ASN A 72 8.58 22.46 -3.24
C ASN A 72 7.29 21.90 -3.88
N GLY A 73 6.25 21.61 -3.10
CA GLY A 73 4.96 21.05 -3.53
C GLY A 73 4.95 19.54 -3.70
N GLU A 74 5.99 18.82 -3.29
CA GLU A 74 5.99 17.35 -3.24
C GLU A 74 5.07 16.88 -2.12
N LEU A 75 4.15 15.98 -2.46
CA LEU A 75 3.27 15.29 -1.52
C LEU A 75 3.96 14.03 -1.04
N HIS A 76 4.07 13.90 0.28
CA HIS A 76 4.63 12.73 0.96
C HIS A 76 3.51 11.98 1.68
N ILE A 77 3.38 10.70 1.36
CA ILE A 77 2.39 9.80 1.96
C ILE A 77 3.13 8.54 2.41
N ARG A 78 3.20 8.31 3.72
CA ARG A 78 3.80 7.11 4.31
C ARG A 78 2.67 6.22 4.81
N SER A 79 2.54 5.04 4.20
CA SER A 79 1.46 4.12 4.54
C SER A 79 1.97 2.71 4.78
N ASP A 80 1.35 2.01 5.72
CA ASP A 80 1.65 0.61 5.98
C ASP A 80 0.77 -0.27 5.06
N PHE A 81 1.32 -1.42 4.64
CA PHE A 81 0.61 -2.45 3.87
C PHE A 81 0.70 -3.79 4.58
N LEU A 82 -0.39 -4.55 4.61
CA LEU A 82 -0.43 -5.85 5.27
C LEU A 82 0.35 -6.91 4.47
N ILE A 83 1.13 -7.71 5.19
CA ILE A 83 1.60 -9.04 4.74
C ILE A 83 0.97 -10.07 5.67
N ALA A 84 -0.08 -10.73 5.18
CA ALA A 84 -0.77 -11.80 5.90
C ALA A 84 -0.13 -13.16 5.63
N ASP A 85 1.14 -13.30 6.01
CA ASP A 85 1.82 -14.59 6.01
C ASP A 85 1.33 -15.44 7.20
N ASP A 86 1.10 -16.74 6.97
CA ASP A 86 0.57 -17.65 7.99
C ASP A 86 1.50 -17.83 9.20
N ALA A 87 2.82 -17.71 8.99
CA ALA A 87 3.82 -17.89 10.03
C ALA A 87 4.25 -16.56 10.67
N GLU A 88 4.37 -15.50 9.86
CA GLU A 88 4.88 -14.20 10.30
C GLU A 88 4.07 -13.02 9.71
N PRO A 89 2.84 -12.80 10.21
CA PRO A 89 2.03 -11.67 9.76
C PRO A 89 2.68 -10.35 10.22
N ARG A 90 2.85 -9.42 9.28
CA ARG A 90 3.49 -8.13 9.54
C ARG A 90 2.93 -7.05 8.64
N THR A 91 3.43 -5.84 8.81
CA THR A 91 3.11 -4.69 7.96
C THR A 91 4.39 -4.13 7.39
N VAL A 92 4.34 -3.66 6.15
CA VAL A 92 5.47 -3.05 5.45
C VAL A 92 5.18 -1.59 5.21
N ARG A 93 6.10 -0.73 5.64
CA ARG A 93 6.02 0.69 5.34
C ARG A 93 6.36 0.94 3.88
N VAL A 94 5.51 1.69 3.20
CA VAL A 94 5.80 2.28 1.90
C VAL A 94 5.73 3.80 1.99
N ALA A 95 6.79 4.46 1.53
CA ALA A 95 6.80 5.90 1.34
C ALA A 95 6.47 6.22 -0.12
N PHE A 96 5.46 7.07 -0.31
CA PHE A 96 5.07 7.60 -1.60
C PHE A 96 5.45 9.07 -1.70
N ILE A 97 6.01 9.45 -2.84
CA ILE A 97 6.34 10.85 -3.16
C ILE A 97 5.70 11.17 -4.51
N LEU A 98 4.97 12.28 -4.58
CA LEU A 98 4.30 12.72 -5.79
C LEU A 98 4.37 14.24 -5.94
N ASN A 99 4.90 14.70 -7.06
CA ASN A 99 4.86 16.11 -7.45
C ASN A 99 3.76 16.34 -8.49
N LEU A 100 2.84 17.27 -8.23
CA LEU A 100 1.79 17.66 -9.19
C LEU A 100 1.85 19.12 -9.63
N VAL A 101 2.69 19.94 -8.99
CA VAL A 101 2.64 21.39 -9.14
C VAL A 101 3.93 21.98 -9.69
N ASN A 102 5.09 21.43 -9.35
CA ASN A 102 6.38 21.99 -9.72
C ASN A 102 6.79 21.53 -11.13
N ASP A 103 6.56 22.40 -12.11
CA ASP A 103 6.86 22.21 -13.55
C ASP A 103 8.36 22.11 -13.87
N ASP A 104 9.24 22.58 -12.98
CA ASP A 104 10.69 22.58 -13.21
C ASP A 104 11.31 21.19 -12.96
N LEU A 105 10.61 20.31 -12.24
CA LEU A 105 11.07 18.96 -11.91
C LEU A 105 10.51 17.92 -12.87
N LYS A 106 11.39 17.01 -13.33
CA LYS A 106 10.97 15.86 -14.13
C LYS A 106 10.13 14.84 -13.33
N SER A 107 10.08 14.97 -12.00
CA SER A 107 9.21 14.18 -11.11
C SER A 107 7.72 14.53 -11.26
N LYS A 108 7.36 15.63 -11.93
CA LYS A 108 5.97 16.06 -12.05
C LYS A 108 5.12 15.00 -12.76
N GLY A 109 4.06 14.56 -12.09
CA GLY A 109 3.13 13.54 -12.59
C GLY A 109 3.67 12.11 -12.51
N VAL A 110 4.79 11.89 -11.82
CA VAL A 110 5.38 10.57 -11.57
C VAL A 110 5.19 10.20 -10.10
N LEU A 111 4.55 9.07 -9.82
CA LEU A 111 4.51 8.50 -8.47
C LEU A 111 5.83 7.79 -8.18
N PHE A 112 6.43 8.05 -7.03
CA PHE A 112 7.56 7.27 -6.51
C PHE A 112 7.08 6.46 -5.32
N SER A 113 7.31 5.15 -5.30
CA SER A 113 7.14 4.30 -4.12
C SER A 113 8.49 3.79 -3.65
N ILE A 114 8.73 3.84 -2.34
CA ILE A 114 9.96 3.36 -1.70
C ILE A 114 9.57 2.40 -0.59
N HIS A 115 10.16 1.21 -0.59
CA HIS A 115 9.93 0.18 0.43
C HIS A 115 11.12 -0.79 0.49
N ASP A 116 11.23 -1.52 1.60
CA ASP A 116 12.36 -2.41 1.87
C ASP A 116 12.14 -3.87 1.48
N GLU A 117 10.92 -4.28 1.12
CA GLU A 117 10.57 -5.66 0.77
C GLU A 117 9.34 -5.75 -0.15
N ASP A 118 9.18 -6.89 -0.86
CA ASP A 118 8.04 -7.11 -1.77
C ASP A 118 6.68 -7.02 -1.06
N VAL A 119 5.78 -6.23 -1.65
CA VAL A 119 4.42 -6.01 -1.14
C VAL A 119 3.42 -6.75 -2.02
N PRO A 120 2.66 -7.74 -1.51
CA PRO A 120 1.74 -8.55 -2.33
C PRO A 120 0.75 -7.74 -3.17
N VAL A 121 0.24 -6.65 -2.61
CA VAL A 121 -0.69 -5.71 -3.26
C VAL A 121 -0.07 -5.06 -4.50
N PHE A 122 1.23 -4.74 -4.47
CA PHE A 122 1.94 -4.14 -5.61
C PHE A 122 2.03 -5.11 -6.78
N ARG A 123 2.40 -6.37 -6.48
CA ARG A 123 2.46 -7.45 -7.47
C ARG A 123 1.09 -7.70 -8.10
N LEU A 124 0.03 -7.71 -7.29
CA LEU A 124 -1.34 -7.86 -7.77
C LEU A 124 -1.75 -6.72 -8.70
N LEU A 125 -1.51 -5.46 -8.30
CA LEU A 125 -1.84 -4.30 -9.11
C LEU A 125 -1.10 -4.31 -10.46
N ARG A 126 0.22 -4.57 -10.46
CA ARG A 126 1.02 -4.70 -11.70
C ARG A 126 0.44 -5.76 -12.64
N MET A 127 0.01 -6.90 -12.09
CA MET A 127 -0.60 -7.97 -12.89
C MET A 127 -1.94 -7.53 -13.52
N ARG A 128 -2.80 -6.86 -12.72
CA ARG A 128 -4.12 -6.36 -13.17
C ARG A 128 -3.96 -5.26 -14.22
N ALA A 129 -3.12 -4.26 -13.96
CA ALA A 129 -2.91 -3.09 -14.83
C ALA A 129 -2.25 -3.43 -16.18
N ARG A 130 -1.49 -4.52 -16.27
CA ARG A 130 -0.98 -5.04 -17.53
C ARG A 130 -2.08 -5.67 -18.40
N ARG A 131 -3.16 -6.16 -17.80
CA ARG A 131 -4.22 -6.92 -18.49
C ARG A 131 -5.47 -6.09 -18.77
N ALA A 132 -5.80 -5.14 -17.91
CA ALA A 132 -7.00 -4.32 -17.99
C ALA A 132 -6.68 -2.90 -18.53
N PRO A 133 -7.02 -2.58 -19.79
CA PRO A 133 -6.90 -1.22 -20.33
C PRO A 133 -7.76 -0.25 -19.55
N GLY A 134 -7.24 0.94 -19.27
CA GLY A 134 -7.97 2.00 -18.57
C GLY A 134 -8.14 1.74 -17.08
N LEU A 135 -7.43 0.76 -16.50
CA LEU A 135 -7.39 0.59 -15.04
C LEU A 135 -6.53 1.67 -14.36
N ILE A 136 -5.53 2.19 -15.08
CA ILE A 136 -4.61 3.22 -14.61
C ILE A 136 -4.40 4.22 -15.77
N GLU A 137 -4.71 5.48 -15.51
CA GLU A 137 -4.59 6.60 -16.43
C GLU A 137 -3.51 7.60 -15.98
N ASP A 138 -3.25 7.71 -14.67
CA ASP A 138 -2.24 8.60 -14.11
C ASP A 138 -1.62 8.07 -12.80
N ALA A 139 -0.63 8.80 -12.29
CA ALA A 139 0.07 8.50 -11.04
C ALA A 139 -0.84 8.47 -9.80
N LYS A 140 -1.92 9.27 -9.77
CA LYS A 140 -2.85 9.33 -8.64
C LYS A 140 -3.73 8.09 -8.62
N GLU A 141 -4.12 7.61 -9.79
CA GLU A 141 -4.87 6.36 -9.90
C GLU A 141 -4.03 5.16 -9.48
N VAL A 142 -2.72 5.12 -9.78
CA VAL A 142 -1.83 4.07 -9.20
C VAL A 142 -1.97 4.05 -7.68
N LEU A 143 -1.86 5.20 -7.03
CA LEU A 143 -1.93 5.31 -5.57
C LEU A 143 -3.32 4.90 -5.03
N LEU A 144 -4.41 5.33 -5.67
CA LEU A 144 -5.77 4.91 -5.30
C LEU A 144 -5.97 3.41 -5.46
N LYS A 145 -5.54 2.81 -6.57
CA LYS A 145 -5.68 1.37 -6.81
C LYS A 145 -4.82 0.53 -5.86
N LEU A 146 -3.69 1.06 -5.37
CA LEU A 146 -2.92 0.41 -4.30
C LEU A 146 -3.71 0.38 -2.98
N PHE A 147 -4.32 1.50 -2.59
CA PHE A 147 -5.14 1.54 -1.36
C PHE A 147 -6.44 0.74 -1.46
N ASP A 148 -7.07 0.73 -2.63
CA ASP A 148 -8.23 -0.13 -2.93
C ASP A 148 -7.87 -1.61 -2.78
N ALA A 149 -6.76 -2.03 -3.40
CA ALA A 149 -6.29 -3.41 -3.32
C ALA A 149 -5.78 -3.80 -1.92
N ASP A 150 -5.27 -2.86 -1.12
CA ASP A 150 -4.92 -3.09 0.29
C ASP A 150 -6.15 -3.31 1.16
N ALA A 151 -7.23 -2.57 0.93
CA ALA A 151 -8.52 -2.79 1.59
C ALA A 151 -9.13 -4.15 1.19
N GLU A 152 -9.10 -4.50 -0.11
CA GLU A 152 -9.55 -5.82 -0.62
C GLU A 152 -8.74 -6.96 0.01
N TYR A 153 -7.41 -6.84 0.02
CA TYR A 153 -6.52 -7.85 0.63
C TYR A 153 -6.75 -8.02 2.14
N SER A 154 -7.00 -6.92 2.84
CA SER A 154 -7.35 -6.93 4.25
C SER A 154 -8.72 -7.57 4.51
N ALA A 155 -9.70 -7.36 3.62
CA ALA A 155 -11.00 -8.01 3.66
C ALA A 155 -10.91 -9.53 3.50
N ASP A 156 -10.18 -9.99 2.49
CA ASP A 156 -9.96 -11.42 2.24
C ASP A 156 -9.26 -12.09 3.44
N THR A 157 -8.27 -11.40 4.02
CA THR A 157 -7.57 -11.89 5.21
C THR A 157 -8.51 -12.01 6.41
N LEU A 158 -9.37 -11.01 6.62
CA LEU A 158 -10.36 -11.01 7.68
C LEU A 158 -11.41 -12.12 7.50
N GLU A 159 -11.86 -12.40 6.27
CA GLU A 159 -12.71 -13.55 5.96
C GLU A 159 -12.04 -14.88 6.34
N GLY A 160 -10.74 -15.02 6.04
CA GLY A 160 -9.94 -16.15 6.50
C GLY A 160 -9.96 -16.33 8.02
N ILE A 161 -9.88 -15.24 8.79
CA ILE A 161 -9.97 -15.30 10.25
C ILE A 161 -11.33 -15.85 10.71
N TYR A 162 -12.45 -15.40 10.11
CA TYR A 162 -13.78 -15.92 10.45
C TYR A 162 -13.86 -17.45 10.27
N VAL A 163 -13.32 -17.97 9.17
CA VAL A 163 -13.31 -19.40 8.87
C VAL A 163 -12.50 -20.18 9.91
N GLU A 164 -11.32 -19.68 10.31
CA GLU A 164 -10.52 -20.35 11.32
C GLU A 164 -11.14 -20.29 12.72
N LEU A 165 -11.73 -19.15 13.10
CA LEU A 165 -12.45 -19.01 14.37
C LEU A 165 -13.67 -19.94 14.47
N GLU A 166 -14.36 -20.20 13.36
CA GLU A 166 -15.45 -21.18 13.33
C GLU A 166 -14.96 -22.59 13.67
N LYS A 167 -13.79 -22.99 13.13
CA LYS A 167 -13.17 -24.29 13.45
C LYS A 167 -12.76 -24.37 14.92
N VAL A 168 -12.15 -23.30 15.44
CA VAL A 168 -11.77 -23.20 16.86
C VAL A 168 -12.99 -23.29 17.77
N SER A 169 -14.07 -22.59 17.43
CA SER A 169 -15.34 -22.62 18.17
C SER A 169 -15.94 -24.04 18.20
N ALA A 170 -15.97 -24.74 17.06
CA ALA A 170 -16.47 -26.10 16.98
C ALA A 170 -15.68 -27.09 17.86
N GLN A 171 -14.35 -26.94 17.93
CA GLN A 171 -13.50 -27.76 18.80
C GLN A 171 -13.87 -27.58 20.28
N VAL A 172 -14.03 -26.34 20.73
CA VAL A 172 -14.37 -26.03 22.13
C VAL A 172 -15.78 -26.53 22.48
N LEU A 173 -16.75 -26.34 21.60
CA LEU A 173 -18.15 -26.71 21.83
C LEU A 173 -18.41 -28.23 21.79
N SER A 174 -17.48 -29.02 21.25
CA SER A 174 -17.59 -30.48 21.19
C SER A 174 -17.55 -31.16 22.58
N GLY A 175 -17.10 -30.45 23.61
CA GLY A 175 -17.22 -30.84 25.02
C GLY A 175 -16.10 -31.72 25.58
N ASP A 176 -15.20 -32.25 24.74
CA ASP A 176 -14.02 -33.02 25.17
C ASP A 176 -12.74 -32.20 25.01
N VAL A 177 -12.59 -31.19 25.88
CA VAL A 177 -11.45 -30.25 25.84
C VAL A 177 -10.34 -30.73 26.77
N THR A 178 -9.34 -31.38 26.20
CA THR A 178 -8.08 -31.72 26.90
C THR A 178 -7.19 -30.49 27.07
N ASP A 179 -6.23 -30.53 28.00
CA ASP A 179 -5.25 -29.44 28.19
C ASP A 179 -4.45 -29.14 26.91
N ALA A 180 -4.12 -30.18 26.13
CA ALA A 180 -3.43 -30.03 24.85
C ALA A 180 -4.29 -29.27 23.83
N LEU A 181 -5.55 -29.68 23.68
CA LEU A 181 -6.51 -29.00 22.81
C LEU A 181 -6.79 -27.57 23.25
N ALA A 182 -6.88 -27.31 24.56
CA ALA A 182 -7.03 -25.97 25.11
C ALA A 182 -5.83 -25.07 24.74
N GLY A 183 -4.61 -25.61 24.79
CA GLY A 183 -3.41 -24.90 24.38
C GLY A 183 -3.41 -24.53 22.88
N GLU A 184 -3.83 -25.47 22.01
CA GLU A 184 -3.96 -25.23 20.58
C GLU A 184 -5.00 -24.15 20.26
N VAL A 185 -6.18 -24.24 20.88
CA VAL A 185 -7.28 -23.26 20.76
C VAL A 185 -6.84 -21.87 21.18
N LEU A 186 -6.22 -21.74 22.37
CA LEU A 186 -5.76 -20.44 22.87
C LEU A 186 -4.68 -19.85 21.97
N GLY A 187 -3.75 -20.68 21.48
CA GLY A 187 -2.74 -20.25 20.52
C GLY A 187 -3.34 -19.76 19.21
N ALA A 188 -4.38 -20.42 18.70
CA ALA A 188 -5.10 -19.97 17.50
C ALA A 188 -5.81 -18.63 17.72
N ILE A 189 -6.56 -18.49 18.83
CA ILE A 189 -7.24 -17.23 19.18
C ILE A 189 -6.24 -16.08 19.25
N ALA A 190 -5.10 -16.27 19.94
CA ALA A 190 -4.08 -15.24 20.06
C ALA A 190 -3.48 -14.83 18.71
N ARG A 191 -3.20 -15.78 17.81
CA ARG A 191 -2.71 -15.48 16.46
C ARG A 191 -3.72 -14.68 15.63
N HIS A 192 -4.99 -15.08 15.69
CA HIS A 192 -6.05 -14.42 14.93
C HIS A 192 -6.40 -13.03 15.49
N GLU A 193 -6.29 -12.83 16.81
CA GLU A 193 -6.47 -11.52 17.44
C GLU A 193 -5.33 -10.56 17.06
N ASP A 194 -4.07 -11.01 17.06
CA ASP A 194 -2.93 -10.21 16.58
C ASP A 194 -3.12 -9.80 15.12
N LEU A 195 -3.52 -10.73 14.25
CA LEU A 195 -3.78 -10.45 12.84
C LEU A 195 -4.93 -9.45 12.65
N ASN A 196 -6.04 -9.60 13.39
CA ASN A 196 -7.14 -8.64 13.39
C ASN A 196 -6.68 -7.24 13.85
N GLY A 197 -5.83 -7.17 14.88
CA GLY A 197 -5.23 -5.92 15.35
C GLY A 197 -4.36 -5.25 14.29
N ARG A 198 -3.61 -6.02 13.50
CA ARG A 198 -2.82 -5.51 12.36
C ARG A 198 -3.72 -4.99 11.25
N ILE A 199 -4.73 -5.75 10.84
CA ILE A 199 -5.72 -5.32 9.84
C ILE A 199 -6.34 -3.98 10.24
N ARG A 200 -6.78 -3.86 11.50
CA ARG A 200 -7.40 -2.63 12.00
C ARG A 200 -6.44 -1.43 11.96
N ARG A 201 -5.17 -1.61 12.35
CA ARG A 201 -4.16 -0.54 12.25
C ARG A 201 -3.91 -0.14 10.79
N ASN A 202 -3.78 -1.12 9.91
CA ASN A 202 -3.61 -0.93 8.47
C ASN A 202 -4.76 -0.10 7.87
N MET A 203 -6.00 -0.49 8.15
CA MET A 203 -7.20 0.22 7.69
C MET A 203 -7.32 1.64 8.23
N MET A 204 -6.94 1.88 9.49
CA MET A 204 -6.87 3.24 10.04
C MET A 204 -5.85 4.11 9.29
N ASP A 205 -4.71 3.54 8.92
CA ASP A 205 -3.67 4.24 8.20
C ASP A 205 -4.06 4.55 6.74
N THR A 206 -4.55 3.55 6.01
CA THR A 206 -5.09 3.69 4.65
C THR A 206 -6.20 4.73 4.60
N ARG A 207 -7.11 4.76 5.60
CA ARG A 207 -8.12 5.81 5.74
C ARG A 207 -7.51 7.21 5.82
N ARG A 208 -6.44 7.39 6.60
CA ARG A 208 -5.76 8.69 6.76
C ARG A 208 -5.08 9.11 5.46
N ALA A 209 -4.42 8.19 4.77
CA ALA A 209 -3.79 8.42 3.47
C ALA A 209 -4.80 8.88 2.41
N VAL A 210 -5.90 8.13 2.24
CA VAL A 210 -6.98 8.48 1.28
C VAL A 210 -7.64 9.81 1.66
N SER A 211 -7.88 10.04 2.96
CA SER A 211 -8.41 11.31 3.43
C SER A 211 -7.48 12.48 3.13
N PHE A 212 -6.16 12.29 3.27
CA PHE A 212 -5.16 13.30 2.92
C PHE A 212 -5.22 13.62 1.41
N MET A 213 -5.26 12.61 0.54
CA MET A 213 -5.40 12.80 -0.92
C MET A 213 -6.65 13.62 -1.28
N MET A 214 -7.77 13.38 -0.58
CA MET A 214 -9.00 14.16 -0.79
C MET A 214 -8.84 15.61 -0.32
N ARG A 215 -8.19 15.84 0.82
CA ARG A 215 -7.98 17.20 1.39
C ARG A 215 -6.95 18.02 0.63
N SER A 216 -5.92 17.40 0.06
CA SER A 216 -4.90 18.07 -0.77
C SER A 216 -5.44 18.49 -2.14
N LYS A 217 -6.68 18.11 -2.49
CA LYS A 217 -7.35 18.46 -3.76
C LYS A 217 -6.58 18.00 -5.00
N MET A 218 -5.78 16.95 -4.88
CA MET A 218 -5.04 16.37 -5.99
C MET A 218 -5.93 15.55 -6.94
N LEU A 219 -7.09 15.08 -6.46
CA LEU A 219 -7.98 14.17 -7.17
C LEU A 219 -8.94 14.92 -8.11
N ASN A 220 -9.18 14.34 -9.29
CA ASN A 220 -10.29 14.76 -10.16
C ASN A 220 -11.64 14.23 -9.63
N ALA A 221 -12.75 14.56 -10.30
CA ALA A 221 -14.09 14.18 -9.83
C ALA A 221 -14.31 12.65 -9.74
N GLU A 222 -13.81 11.89 -10.72
CA GLU A 222 -13.93 10.42 -10.75
C GLU A 222 -13.06 9.77 -9.67
N GLN A 223 -11.79 10.17 -9.59
CA GLN A 223 -10.85 9.77 -8.55
C GLN A 223 -11.37 10.09 -7.13
N PHE A 224 -12.11 11.19 -6.96
CA PHE A 224 -12.71 11.55 -5.68
C PHE A 224 -13.85 10.61 -5.28
N GLU A 225 -14.66 10.14 -6.24
CA GLU A 225 -15.68 9.12 -5.96
C GLU A 225 -15.06 7.75 -5.67
N GLU A 226 -13.96 7.39 -6.36
CA GLU A 226 -13.19 6.18 -6.01
C GLU A 226 -12.65 6.25 -4.59
N ALA A 227 -12.04 7.38 -4.20
CA ALA A 227 -11.57 7.60 -2.84
C ALA A 227 -12.69 7.45 -1.80
N ARG A 228 -13.91 7.95 -2.09
CA ARG A 228 -15.07 7.74 -1.22
C ARG A 228 -15.49 6.28 -1.13
N GLN A 229 -15.39 5.53 -2.23
CA GLN A 229 -15.71 4.12 -2.23
C GLN A 229 -14.75 3.35 -1.31
N ILE A 230 -13.44 3.58 -1.45
CA ILE A 230 -12.41 2.99 -0.57
C ILE A 230 -12.71 3.31 0.91
N LEU A 231 -13.05 4.56 1.23
CA LEU A 231 -13.40 4.94 2.61
C LEU A 231 -14.64 4.20 3.16
N ARG A 232 -15.65 3.93 2.31
CA ARG A 232 -16.84 3.15 2.69
C ARG A 232 -16.49 1.68 2.92
N ASP A 233 -15.64 1.11 2.07
CA ASP A 233 -15.21 -0.28 2.21
C ASP A 233 -14.39 -0.46 3.49
N ILE A 234 -13.51 0.50 3.80
CA ILE A 234 -12.78 0.54 5.08
C ILE A 234 -13.73 0.68 6.28
N GLU A 235 -14.78 1.51 6.20
CA GLU A 235 -15.80 1.62 7.26
C GLU A 235 -16.53 0.29 7.48
N SER A 236 -16.84 -0.45 6.41
CA SER A 236 -17.41 -1.79 6.52
C SER A 236 -16.47 -2.75 7.25
N LEU A 237 -15.18 -2.77 6.89
CA LEU A 237 -14.17 -3.62 7.52
C LEU A 237 -13.95 -3.28 9.01
N ASP A 238 -13.90 -2.01 9.36
CA ASP A 238 -13.78 -1.55 10.75
C ASP A 238 -14.88 -2.14 11.65
N ASN A 239 -16.12 -2.23 11.14
CA ASN A 239 -17.20 -2.85 11.89
C ASN A 239 -16.91 -4.33 12.15
N HIS A 240 -16.48 -5.08 11.14
CA HIS A 240 -16.17 -6.50 11.32
C HIS A 240 -14.98 -6.74 12.27
N THR A 241 -13.91 -5.95 12.16
CA THR A 241 -12.74 -6.09 13.04
C THR A 241 -13.07 -5.79 14.52
N ALA A 242 -14.08 -4.94 14.77
CA ALA A 242 -14.52 -4.59 16.11
C ALA A 242 -15.39 -5.67 16.79
N PHE A 243 -16.05 -6.55 16.02
CA PHE A 243 -16.95 -7.60 16.54
C PHE A 243 -16.33 -9.01 16.56
N LEU A 244 -15.15 -9.18 15.97
CA LEU A 244 -14.55 -10.50 15.74
C LEU A 244 -14.19 -11.26 17.03
N PHE A 245 -13.91 -10.53 18.11
CA PHE A 245 -13.49 -11.04 19.42
C PHE A 245 -14.27 -10.38 20.56
#